data_AF-A0A2Y9QJX8-F1
#
_entry.id   AF-A0A2Y9QJX8-F1
#
_cell.length_a   1.000
_cell.length_b   1.000
_cell.length_c   1.000
_cell.angle_alpha   90.00
_cell.angle_beta   90.00
_cell.angle_gamma   90.00
#
_symmetry.space_group_name_H-M   'P 1'
#
loop_
_entity.id
_entity.type
_entity.pdbx_description
1 polymer ?
#
loop_
_entity_poly.entity_id
_entity_poly.type
_entity_poly.pdbx_seq_one_letter_code
_entity_poly.pdbx_strand_id
1 'polypeptide(L)'
;MAVLNQKSVLDMIKEFRRNWRTFCNSERTTVCGADSMLLALQLSMAENNKQYSGEFTVSLSDVLLTWKYLLHEKLNLPVENMKVIDHYENIRKIYDDFLKNSNMLDMIDVYKKCNVLTSNYENYANISPSQLRDFLSGRQYAVDNETDFSEPMSPISKHNRDNEKVQLLAKKIIYSYLNLLVNSKNDLALAHILNIPDRGLGREAFTDLKHAAREKQMSIFLVATSFIRTIELGGKGYAPSPSDPLRTHIKGLSNFINFIDKLDEILGEIPNPSIAGGQILSVIKMQLIKGQNSRDPFYKAIEEVAQDLDLRIKSIINSQQGDLALSTTDISPARPKSHAINHGTAYCGRDTVKTLLVLLDEEAASAPTKNKAELLYDDENTIHHNGTSILTLFR
;
A
#
# COMPACT_ATOMS: atom_id res chain seq x y z
N MET A 1 13.44 0.80 19.71
CA MET A 1 12.94 2.12 20.16
C MET A 1 11.47 2.21 19.77
N ALA A 2 10.58 2.57 20.70
CA ALA A 2 9.15 2.70 20.41
C ALA A 2 8.86 3.99 19.63
N VAL A 3 8.04 3.91 18.59
CA VAL A 3 7.69 5.07 17.76
C VAL A 3 6.53 5.83 18.40
N LEU A 4 6.64 7.16 18.40
CA LEU A 4 5.69 8.08 19.02
C LEU A 4 4.27 7.81 18.46
N ASN A 5 3.28 7.64 19.33
CA ASN A 5 1.85 7.53 18.98
C ASN A 5 1.45 6.34 18.09
N GLN A 6 2.33 5.37 17.80
CA GLN A 6 2.00 4.23 16.93
C GLN A 6 0.73 3.48 17.37
N LYS A 7 0.59 3.21 18.67
CA LYS A 7 -0.60 2.56 19.23
C LYS A 7 -1.86 3.40 19.00
N SER A 8 -1.79 4.71 19.27
CA SER A 8 -2.90 5.64 19.06
C SER A 8 -3.32 5.73 17.59
N VAL A 9 -2.36 5.68 16.66
CA VAL A 9 -2.62 5.62 15.22
C VAL A 9 -3.33 4.32 14.84
N LEU A 10 -2.86 3.19 15.35
CA LEU A 10 -3.52 1.90 15.11
C LEU A 10 -4.95 1.87 15.67
N ASP A 11 -5.15 2.40 16.88
CA ASP A 11 -6.47 2.47 17.50
C ASP A 11 -7.42 3.40 16.71
N MET A 12 -6.91 4.51 16.17
CA MET A 12 -7.65 5.38 15.25
C MET A 12 -8.08 4.63 13.97
N ILE A 13 -7.18 3.83 13.37
CA ILE A 13 -7.52 3.04 12.18
C ILE A 13 -8.56 1.96 12.52
N LYS A 14 -8.44 1.29 13.67
CA LYS A 14 -9.44 0.32 14.14
C LYS A 14 -10.82 0.97 14.30
N GLU A 15 -10.88 2.18 14.82
CA GLU A 15 -12.15 2.92 14.95
C GLU A 15 -12.74 3.28 13.58
N PHE A 16 -11.90 3.68 12.63
CA PHE A 16 -12.31 3.84 11.24
C PHE A 16 -12.89 2.55 10.66
N ARG A 17 -12.24 1.40 10.92
CA ARG A 17 -12.73 0.09 10.46
C ARG A 17 -14.05 -0.33 11.09
N ARG A 18 -14.33 0.02 12.34
CA ARG A 18 -15.63 -0.23 12.98
C ARG A 18 -16.77 0.54 12.30
N ASN A 19 -16.47 1.75 11.82
CA ASN A 19 -17.45 2.69 11.27
C ASN A 19 -17.36 2.84 9.73
N TRP A 20 -16.70 1.89 9.04
CA TRP A 20 -16.35 2.04 7.61
C TRP A 20 -17.57 2.34 6.71
N ARG A 21 -18.74 1.78 7.03
CA ARG A 21 -19.99 1.96 6.24
C ARG A 21 -20.44 3.41 6.19
N THR A 22 -20.19 4.16 7.26
CA THR A 22 -20.54 5.58 7.36
C THR A 22 -19.53 6.44 6.60
N PHE A 23 -18.33 5.93 6.37
CA PHE A 23 -17.18 6.71 5.92
C PHE A 23 -16.77 6.49 4.46
N CYS A 24 -16.99 5.28 3.94
CA CYS A 24 -16.49 4.85 2.64
C CYS A 24 -17.56 4.07 1.87
N ASN A 25 -17.53 4.22 0.55
CA ASN A 25 -18.41 3.47 -0.35
C ASN A 25 -17.92 2.04 -0.61
N SER A 26 -16.70 1.71 -0.16
CA SER A 26 -16.04 0.42 -0.40
C SER A 26 -15.46 -0.15 0.88
N GLU A 27 -15.83 -1.40 1.22
CA GLU A 27 -15.19 -2.17 2.30
C GLU A 27 -13.72 -2.51 2.00
N ARG A 28 -13.28 -2.35 0.74
CA ARG A 28 -11.92 -2.62 0.26
C ARG A 28 -11.00 -1.42 0.31
N THR A 29 -11.46 -0.29 0.84
CA THR A 29 -10.63 0.91 0.96
C THR A 29 -9.41 0.61 1.85
N THR A 30 -8.20 0.83 1.35
CA THR A 30 -6.95 0.61 2.10
C THR A 30 -6.44 1.93 2.68
N VAL A 31 -5.85 1.87 3.88
CA VAL A 31 -5.22 3.05 4.50
C VAL A 31 -3.81 3.23 3.94
N CYS A 32 -3.52 4.43 3.46
CA CYS A 32 -2.21 4.82 2.97
C CYS A 32 -1.35 5.23 4.18
N GLY A 33 -0.38 4.40 4.54
CA GLY A 33 0.61 4.71 5.58
C GLY A 33 1.54 5.86 5.18
N ALA A 34 2.28 6.41 6.15
CA ALA A 34 3.08 7.62 5.97
C ALA A 34 4.06 7.58 4.77
N ASP A 35 4.75 6.46 4.58
CA ASP A 35 5.72 6.31 3.48
C ASP A 35 5.03 6.29 2.11
N SER A 36 3.89 5.61 2.01
CA SER A 36 3.06 5.59 0.80
C SER A 36 2.42 6.96 0.53
N MET A 37 2.05 7.71 1.57
CA MET A 37 1.57 9.09 1.42
C MET A 37 2.66 9.99 0.83
N LEU A 38 3.90 9.85 1.29
CA LEU A 38 5.03 10.62 0.78
C LEU A 38 5.36 10.27 -0.68
N LEU A 39 5.29 8.99 -1.04
CA LEU A 39 5.45 8.53 -2.43
C LEU A 39 4.34 9.07 -3.34
N ALA A 40 3.08 9.00 -2.89
CA ALA A 40 1.95 9.55 -3.63
C ALA A 40 2.09 11.07 -3.83
N LEU A 41 2.60 11.80 -2.82
CA LEU A 41 2.89 13.22 -2.94
C LEU A 41 4.00 13.49 -3.97
N GLN A 42 5.11 12.73 -3.94
CA GLN A 42 6.18 12.87 -4.93
C GLN A 42 5.66 12.66 -6.36
N LEU A 43 4.84 11.64 -6.60
CA LEU A 43 4.21 11.39 -7.89
C LEU A 43 3.30 12.54 -8.32
N SER A 44 2.53 13.09 -7.39
CA SER A 44 1.61 14.20 -7.65
C SER A 44 2.36 15.48 -8.02
N MET A 45 3.48 15.76 -7.34
CA MET A 45 4.37 16.86 -7.69
C MET A 45 5.02 16.66 -9.06
N ALA A 46 5.42 15.43 -9.39
CA ALA A 46 6.05 15.13 -10.68
C ALA A 46 5.05 15.27 -11.85
N GLU A 47 3.80 14.82 -11.67
CA GLU A 47 2.74 15.03 -12.66
C GLU A 47 2.40 16.52 -12.81
N ASN A 48 2.36 17.27 -11.70
CA ASN A 48 2.18 18.72 -11.74
C ASN A 48 3.30 19.41 -12.54
N ASN A 49 4.56 19.08 -12.26
CA ASN A 49 5.70 19.65 -12.99
C ASN A 49 5.64 19.28 -14.48
N LYS A 50 5.26 18.05 -14.83
CA LYS A 50 5.07 17.66 -16.24
C LYS A 50 4.02 18.53 -16.95
N GLN A 51 2.97 18.98 -16.25
CA GLN A 51 1.96 19.87 -16.82
C GLN A 51 2.45 21.32 -17.03
N TYR A 52 3.29 21.83 -16.12
CA TYR A 52 3.71 23.25 -16.14
C TYR A 52 5.09 23.50 -16.76
N SER A 53 6.09 22.65 -16.49
CA SER A 53 7.45 22.76 -17.00
C SER A 53 7.77 21.75 -18.10
N GLY A 54 6.89 20.77 -18.34
CA GLY A 54 7.16 19.65 -19.26
C GLY A 54 8.07 18.57 -18.68
N GLU A 55 8.59 18.76 -17.46
CA GLU A 55 9.53 17.85 -16.83
C GLU A 55 8.88 17.04 -15.71
N PHE A 56 8.98 15.71 -15.78
CA PHE A 56 8.55 14.80 -14.71
C PHE A 56 9.69 14.55 -13.72
N THR A 57 10.15 15.62 -13.07
CA THR A 57 11.22 15.59 -12.07
C THR A 57 10.85 16.48 -10.90
N VAL A 58 11.25 16.08 -9.70
CA VAL A 58 11.02 16.83 -8.46
C VAL A 58 12.28 16.70 -7.62
N SER A 59 12.68 17.75 -6.89
CA SER A 59 13.80 17.67 -5.96
C SER A 59 13.35 17.11 -4.60
N LEU A 60 14.24 16.41 -3.89
CA LEU A 60 13.94 15.91 -2.53
C LEU A 60 13.55 17.05 -1.58
N SER A 61 14.23 18.19 -1.65
CA SER A 61 13.94 19.35 -0.81
C SER A 61 12.53 19.87 -1.00
N ASP A 62 12.05 19.95 -2.25
CA ASP A 62 10.71 20.45 -2.54
C ASP A 62 9.65 19.46 -2.07
N VAL A 63 9.89 18.15 -2.22
CA VAL A 63 8.97 17.12 -1.69
C VAL A 63 8.87 17.23 -0.18
N LEU A 64 9.99 17.39 0.54
CA LEU A 64 9.97 17.48 2.00
C LEU A 64 9.33 18.77 2.51
N LEU A 65 9.54 19.89 1.81
CA LEU A 65 8.87 21.16 2.10
C LEU A 65 7.36 21.02 1.88
N THR A 66 6.95 20.43 0.76
CA THR A 66 5.53 20.20 0.41
C THR A 66 4.88 19.20 1.36
N TRP A 67 5.59 18.17 1.79
CA TRP A 67 5.14 17.24 2.81
C TRP A 67 4.84 17.97 4.12
N LYS A 68 5.76 18.80 4.60
CA LYS A 68 5.58 19.60 5.82
C LYS A 68 4.35 20.50 5.71
N TYR A 69 4.18 21.17 4.57
CA TYR A 69 3.04 22.05 4.31
C TYR A 69 1.72 21.26 4.25
N LEU A 70 1.67 20.15 3.51
CA LEU A 70 0.50 19.26 3.40
C LEU A 70 0.04 18.76 4.77
N LEU A 71 0.97 18.35 5.63
CA LEU A 71 0.64 17.91 6.98
C LEU A 71 0.02 19.04 7.81
N HIS A 72 0.59 20.25 7.76
CA HIS A 72 0.05 21.38 8.52
C HIS A 72 -1.32 21.83 7.99
N GLU A 73 -1.46 21.97 6.68
CA GLU A 73 -2.72 22.38 6.05
C GLU A 73 -3.81 21.34 6.29
N LYS A 74 -3.60 20.06 5.94
CA LYS A 74 -4.65 19.04 6.11
C LYS A 74 -5.01 18.84 7.59
N LEU A 75 -4.11 19.06 8.54
CA LEU A 75 -4.41 18.94 9.98
C LEU A 75 -4.94 20.22 10.63
N ASN A 76 -5.14 21.30 9.87
CA ASN A 76 -5.52 22.63 10.39
C ASN A 76 -4.55 23.15 11.47
N LEU A 77 -3.25 22.92 11.29
CA LEU A 77 -2.19 23.40 12.17
C LEU A 77 -1.61 24.73 11.65
N PRO A 78 -1.11 25.63 12.53
CA PRO A 78 -0.50 26.89 12.11
C PRO A 78 0.67 26.66 11.13
N VAL A 79 0.66 27.36 9.99
CA VAL A 79 1.67 27.25 8.92
C VAL A 79 2.79 28.30 9.08
N GLU A 80 2.95 28.87 10.29
CA GLU A 80 3.85 29.98 10.56
C GLU A 80 5.27 29.73 10.01
N ASN A 81 5.77 30.70 9.23
CA ASN A 81 7.11 30.70 8.61
C ASN A 81 7.36 29.66 7.50
N MET A 82 6.33 29.10 6.84
CA MET A 82 6.56 28.31 5.62
C MET A 82 6.48 29.17 4.35
N LYS A 83 7.39 28.92 3.41
CA LYS A 83 7.30 29.48 2.05
C LYS A 83 6.04 28.94 1.37
N VAL A 84 5.30 29.82 0.70
CA VAL A 84 4.19 29.41 -0.17
C VAL A 84 4.77 28.51 -1.27
N ILE A 85 4.12 27.38 -1.50
CA ILE A 85 4.54 26.41 -2.52
C ILE A 85 3.80 26.72 -3.81
N ASP A 86 4.55 26.87 -4.89
CA ASP A 86 4.00 27.15 -6.21
C ASP A 86 3.05 26.04 -6.66
N HIS A 87 1.88 26.44 -7.17
CA HIS A 87 0.84 25.52 -7.66
C HIS A 87 0.36 24.47 -6.63
N TYR A 88 0.50 24.75 -5.32
CA TYR A 88 0.14 23.81 -4.26
C TYR A 88 -1.29 23.26 -4.38
N GLU A 89 -2.28 24.10 -4.67
CA GLU A 89 -3.67 23.65 -4.83
C GLU A 89 -3.83 22.60 -5.93
N ASN A 90 -3.04 22.73 -7.00
CA ASN A 90 -3.07 21.77 -8.09
C ASN A 90 -2.35 20.46 -7.72
N ILE A 91 -1.22 20.55 -7.01
CA ILE A 91 -0.52 19.39 -6.42
C ILE A 91 -1.45 18.63 -5.46
N ARG A 92 -2.15 19.35 -4.57
CA ARG A 92 -3.11 18.80 -3.63
C ARG A 92 -4.24 18.08 -4.34
N LYS A 93 -4.81 18.70 -5.38
CA LYS A 93 -5.86 18.08 -6.20
C LYS A 93 -5.38 16.79 -6.85
N ILE A 94 -4.20 16.79 -7.47
CA ILE A 94 -3.62 15.59 -8.12
C ILE A 94 -3.39 14.48 -7.08
N TYR A 95 -2.93 14.82 -5.88
CA TYR A 95 -2.74 13.88 -4.77
C TYR A 95 -4.06 13.26 -4.31
N ASP A 96 -5.08 14.08 -4.05
CA ASP A 96 -6.39 13.59 -3.61
C ASP A 96 -7.06 12.74 -4.72
N ASP A 97 -6.93 13.14 -5.99
CA ASP A 97 -7.41 12.38 -7.15
C ASP A 97 -6.67 11.03 -7.29
N PHE A 98 -5.36 10.99 -7.07
CA PHE A 98 -4.57 9.75 -7.08
C PHE A 98 -5.05 8.77 -6.02
N LEU A 99 -5.24 9.22 -4.78
CA LEU A 99 -5.73 8.38 -3.68
C LEU A 99 -7.15 7.88 -3.96
N LYS A 100 -8.03 8.76 -4.45
CA LYS A 100 -9.41 8.42 -4.80
C LYS A 100 -9.48 7.37 -5.90
N ASN A 101 -8.73 7.55 -6.98
CA ASN A 101 -8.66 6.60 -8.09
C ASN A 101 -8.08 5.25 -7.63
N SER A 102 -7.13 5.30 -6.69
CA SER A 102 -6.52 4.12 -6.08
C SER A 102 -7.38 3.44 -4.99
N ASN A 103 -8.56 3.99 -4.68
CA ASN A 103 -9.41 3.55 -3.56
C ASN A 103 -8.64 3.49 -2.22
N MET A 104 -7.82 4.50 -1.98
CA MET A 104 -7.00 4.68 -0.79
C MET A 104 -7.46 5.89 0.02
N LEU A 105 -7.24 5.85 1.33
CA LEU A 105 -7.39 7.02 2.21
C LEU A 105 -6.10 7.27 2.95
N ASP A 106 -5.67 8.52 3.01
CA ASP A 106 -4.52 8.88 3.82
C ASP A 106 -4.87 8.92 5.32
N MET A 107 -3.83 8.89 6.16
CA MET A 107 -4.01 8.83 7.61
C MET A 107 -4.69 10.09 8.17
N ILE A 108 -4.59 11.24 7.48
CA ILE A 108 -5.20 12.49 7.91
C ILE A 108 -6.69 12.50 7.59
N ASP A 109 -7.09 11.92 6.46
CA ASP A 109 -8.49 11.77 6.08
C ASP A 109 -9.18 10.72 6.95
N VAL A 110 -8.47 9.64 7.33
CA VAL A 110 -8.92 8.70 8.37
C VAL A 110 -9.16 9.42 9.69
N TYR A 111 -8.19 10.22 10.14
CA TYR A 111 -8.30 11.03 11.34
C TYR A 111 -9.51 11.96 11.32
N LYS A 112 -9.68 12.74 10.25
CA LYS A 112 -10.81 13.65 10.07
C LYS A 112 -12.14 12.91 10.13
N LYS A 113 -12.26 11.76 9.45
CA LYS A 113 -13.47 10.95 9.45
C LYS A 113 -13.80 10.44 10.86
N CYS A 114 -12.81 9.94 11.60
CA CYS A 114 -13.02 9.50 12.99
C CYS A 114 -13.49 10.64 13.90
N ASN A 115 -12.88 11.83 13.80
CA ASN A 115 -13.26 12.98 14.61
C ASN A 115 -14.71 13.44 14.41
N VAL A 116 -15.26 13.30 13.21
CA VAL A 116 -16.67 13.65 12.92
C VAL A 116 -17.65 12.75 13.69
N LEU A 117 -17.26 11.51 14.03
CA LEU A 117 -18.09 10.61 14.85
C LEU A 117 -17.89 10.80 16.35
N THR A 118 -16.69 11.17 16.80
CA THR A 118 -16.38 11.36 18.22
C THR A 118 -17.16 12.50 18.87
N SER A 119 -17.74 13.42 18.10
CA SER A 119 -18.68 14.41 18.65
C SER A 119 -20.00 13.80 19.16
N ASN A 120 -20.29 12.52 18.88
CA ASN A 120 -21.53 11.82 19.27
C ASN A 120 -21.35 10.64 20.25
N TYR A 121 -20.14 10.13 20.48
CA TYR A 121 -19.86 9.03 21.42
C TYR A 121 -18.50 9.25 22.11
N GLU A 122 -18.44 8.91 23.41
CA GLU A 122 -17.30 9.14 24.29
C GLU A 122 -15.95 8.68 23.69
N ASN A 123 -15.00 9.62 23.65
CA ASN A 123 -13.55 9.53 23.33
C ASN A 123 -12.93 8.12 23.17
N TYR A 124 -12.66 7.72 21.93
CA TYR A 124 -11.73 6.61 21.62
C TYR A 124 -10.52 7.01 20.75
N ALA A 125 -10.53 8.18 20.09
CA ALA A 125 -9.39 8.67 19.31
C ALA A 125 -8.57 9.70 20.10
N ASN A 126 -7.73 9.23 21.03
CA ASN A 126 -6.86 10.07 21.87
C ASN A 126 -5.66 10.74 21.13
N ILE A 127 -5.66 10.77 19.79
CA ILE A 127 -4.57 11.38 19.03
C ILE A 127 -4.92 12.82 18.65
N SER A 128 -4.13 13.77 19.14
CA SER A 128 -4.23 15.17 18.73
C SER A 128 -3.64 15.38 17.32
N PRO A 129 -4.02 16.46 16.60
CA PRO A 129 -3.46 16.76 15.28
C PRO A 129 -1.93 16.90 15.31
N SER A 130 -1.36 17.48 16.37
CA SER A 130 0.09 17.58 16.56
C SER A 130 0.77 16.22 16.73
N GLN A 131 0.16 15.32 17.52
CA GLN A 131 0.65 13.96 17.70
C GLN A 131 0.64 13.14 16.40
N LEU A 132 -0.40 13.29 15.57
CA LEU A 132 -0.48 12.65 14.26
C LEU A 132 0.57 13.22 13.30
N ARG A 133 0.73 14.55 13.25
CA ARG A 133 1.80 15.20 12.48
C ARG A 133 3.18 14.67 12.88
N ASP A 134 3.44 14.55 14.17
CA ASP A 134 4.74 14.11 14.68
C ASP A 134 5.03 12.64 14.33
N PHE A 135 4.01 11.77 14.40
CA PHE A 135 4.09 10.41 13.88
C PHE A 135 4.39 10.41 12.38
N LEU A 136 3.59 11.09 11.55
CA LEU A 136 3.77 11.16 10.09
C LEU A 136 5.11 11.78 9.67
N SER A 137 5.69 12.64 10.52
CA SER A 137 7.00 13.24 10.28
C SER A 137 8.16 12.30 10.62
N GLY A 138 7.91 11.24 11.40
CA GLY A 138 8.92 10.33 11.91
C GLY A 138 9.67 10.85 13.14
N ARG A 139 9.10 11.80 13.91
CA ARG A 139 9.74 12.30 15.15
C ARG A 139 9.71 11.21 16.24
N GLN A 140 10.82 11.08 16.97
CA GLN A 140 10.96 10.18 18.14
C GLN A 140 10.95 10.99 19.43
N TYR A 141 10.71 10.35 20.58
CA TYR A 141 11.01 10.97 21.88
C TYR A 141 12.48 11.42 21.88
N ALA A 142 12.72 12.73 21.90
CA ALA A 142 13.90 13.23 22.60
C ALA A 142 13.59 12.98 24.07
N VAL A 143 14.33 12.09 24.71
CA VAL A 143 14.47 12.22 26.16
C VAL A 143 15.23 13.52 26.34
N ASP A 144 14.57 14.54 26.87
CA ASP A 144 15.19 15.81 27.26
C ASP A 144 16.25 15.54 28.32
N ASN A 145 17.43 15.13 27.88
CA ASN A 145 18.67 15.46 28.55
C ASN A 145 19.27 16.59 27.73
N GLU A 146 19.12 17.82 28.22
CA GLU A 146 19.89 18.98 27.75
C GLU A 146 21.37 18.79 28.08
N THR A 147 22.03 17.88 27.36
CA THR A 147 23.45 17.84 27.04
C THR A 147 23.62 16.52 26.32
N ASP A 148 23.56 16.52 25.00
CA ASP A 148 24.32 15.55 24.21
C ASP A 148 24.62 16.18 22.86
N PHE A 149 25.85 16.66 22.77
CA PHE A 149 26.53 16.85 21.50
C PHE A 149 26.36 15.60 20.65
N SER A 150 26.26 15.80 19.34
CA SER A 150 26.15 14.75 18.33
C SER A 150 27.23 13.68 18.53
N GLU A 151 26.93 12.61 19.26
CA GLU A 151 27.80 11.44 19.30
C GLU A 151 27.70 10.73 17.95
N PRO A 152 28.84 10.46 17.28
CA PRO A 152 28.84 9.70 16.05
C PRO A 152 28.42 8.27 16.36
N MET A 153 27.29 7.85 15.80
CA MET A 153 26.79 6.49 15.89
C MET A 153 27.91 5.52 15.48
N SER A 154 28.31 4.63 16.39
CA SER A 154 29.34 3.61 16.14
C SER A 154 29.01 2.84 14.85
N PRO A 155 30.03 2.46 14.04
CA PRO A 155 29.80 1.89 12.72
C PRO A 155 29.14 0.52 12.84
N ILE A 156 27.81 0.49 12.71
CA ILE A 156 27.07 -0.72 12.40
C ILE A 156 27.71 -1.30 11.13
N SER A 157 28.12 -2.56 11.15
CA SER A 157 28.76 -3.18 10.00
C SER A 157 27.86 -3.01 8.77
N LYS A 158 28.46 -2.61 7.64
CA LYS A 158 27.74 -2.37 6.37
C LYS A 158 26.80 -3.54 6.02
N HIS A 159 27.24 -4.76 6.31
CA HIS A 159 26.48 -6.00 6.11
C HIS A 159 25.15 -6.07 6.87
N ASN A 160 25.07 -5.58 8.11
CA ASN A 160 23.81 -5.59 8.87
C ASN A 160 22.80 -4.59 8.30
N ARG A 161 23.27 -3.43 7.86
CA ARG A 161 22.42 -2.42 7.21
C ARG A 161 21.87 -2.92 5.88
N ASP A 162 22.70 -3.60 5.08
CA ASP A 162 22.26 -4.16 3.80
C ASP A 162 21.18 -5.23 4.02
N ASN A 163 21.33 -6.11 5.02
CA ASN A 163 20.32 -7.11 5.36
C ASN A 163 18.96 -6.50 5.79
N GLU A 164 18.97 -5.45 6.62
CA GLU A 164 17.74 -4.75 7.03
C GLU A 164 17.01 -4.16 5.82
N LYS A 165 17.74 -3.59 4.86
CA LYS A 165 17.15 -3.06 3.61
C LYS A 165 16.52 -4.15 2.76
N VAL A 166 17.20 -5.30 2.60
CA VAL A 166 16.63 -6.43 1.86
C VAL A 166 15.33 -6.91 2.53
N GLN A 167 15.30 -6.96 3.86
CA GLN A 167 14.11 -7.34 4.61
C GLN A 167 12.94 -6.36 4.43
N LEU A 168 13.22 -5.04 4.46
CA LEU A 168 12.22 -4.01 4.18
C LEU A 168 11.68 -4.10 2.74
N LEU A 169 12.55 -4.37 1.76
CA LEU A 169 12.15 -4.58 0.37
C LEU A 169 11.25 -5.82 0.22
N ALA A 170 11.66 -6.95 0.81
CA ALA A 170 10.88 -8.18 0.84
C ALA A 170 9.48 -7.96 1.44
N LYS A 171 9.43 -7.26 2.59
CA LYS A 171 8.20 -6.84 3.25
C LYS A 171 7.33 -6.00 2.32
N LYS A 172 7.89 -4.94 1.74
CA LYS A 172 7.19 -4.05 0.80
C LYS A 172 6.58 -4.79 -0.40
N ILE A 173 7.31 -5.75 -0.98
CA ILE A 173 6.81 -6.56 -2.10
C ILE A 173 5.62 -7.42 -1.66
N ILE A 174 5.75 -8.16 -0.55
CA ILE A 174 4.67 -9.05 -0.08
C ILE A 174 3.42 -8.23 0.30
N TYR A 175 3.58 -7.13 1.03
CA TYR A 175 2.46 -6.23 1.33
C TYR A 175 1.83 -5.61 0.09
N SER A 176 2.59 -5.36 -0.97
CA SER A 176 2.04 -4.85 -2.23
C SER A 176 1.17 -5.90 -2.94
N TYR A 177 1.55 -7.19 -2.91
CA TYR A 177 0.68 -8.28 -3.36
C TYR A 177 -0.62 -8.35 -2.56
N LEU A 178 -0.53 -8.30 -1.23
CA LEU A 178 -1.71 -8.34 -0.36
C LEU A 178 -2.60 -7.12 -0.55
N ASN A 179 -2.03 -5.93 -0.72
CA ASN A 179 -2.76 -4.70 -1.02
C ASN A 179 -3.54 -4.81 -2.32
N LEU A 180 -2.93 -5.31 -3.40
CA LEU A 180 -3.62 -5.45 -4.68
C LEU A 180 -4.75 -6.48 -4.61
N LEU A 181 -4.51 -7.60 -3.89
CA LEU A 181 -5.51 -8.65 -3.68
C LEU A 181 -6.74 -8.15 -2.89
N VAL A 182 -6.51 -7.31 -1.88
CA VAL A 182 -7.60 -6.70 -1.10
C VAL A 182 -8.26 -5.56 -1.85
N ASN A 183 -7.48 -4.74 -2.55
CA ASN A 183 -7.87 -3.53 -3.26
C ASN A 183 -7.31 -3.51 -4.69
N SER A 184 -8.08 -4.05 -5.63
CA SER A 184 -7.75 -4.13 -7.07
C SER A 184 -7.59 -2.77 -7.77
N LYS A 185 -7.88 -1.66 -7.08
CA LYS A 185 -7.66 -0.31 -7.60
C LYS A 185 -6.34 0.29 -7.17
N ASN A 186 -5.56 -0.36 -6.30
CA ASN A 186 -4.33 0.21 -5.76
C ASN A 186 -3.18 0.26 -6.79
N ASP A 187 -3.09 1.36 -7.52
CA ASP A 187 -2.09 1.56 -8.59
C ASP A 187 -0.65 1.65 -8.03
N LEU A 188 -0.47 2.10 -6.78
CA LEU A 188 0.84 2.13 -6.12
C LEU A 188 1.33 0.70 -5.82
N ALA A 189 0.46 -0.15 -5.27
CA ALA A 189 0.75 -1.55 -5.02
C ALA A 189 1.04 -2.29 -6.33
N LEU A 190 0.26 -2.04 -7.39
CA LEU A 190 0.51 -2.61 -8.71
C LEU A 190 1.90 -2.25 -9.24
N ALA A 191 2.27 -0.97 -9.17
CA ALA A 191 3.57 -0.51 -9.65
C ALA A 191 4.75 -1.22 -8.96
N HIS A 192 4.58 -1.62 -7.70
CA HIS A 192 5.58 -2.39 -6.97
C HIS A 192 5.75 -3.82 -7.44
N ILE A 193 4.69 -4.47 -7.93
CA ILE A 193 4.70 -5.93 -8.16
C ILE A 193 4.54 -6.33 -9.62
N LEU A 194 4.18 -5.41 -10.52
CA LEU A 194 3.93 -5.69 -11.93
C LEU A 194 5.07 -6.50 -12.55
N ASN A 195 6.31 -6.08 -12.31
CA ASN A 195 7.51 -6.75 -12.82
C ASN A 195 8.38 -7.42 -11.74
N ILE A 196 7.79 -7.76 -10.59
CA ILE A 196 8.48 -8.51 -9.53
C ILE A 196 7.71 -9.80 -9.23
N PRO A 197 8.26 -11.01 -9.48
CA PRO A 197 9.54 -11.25 -10.18
C PRO A 197 9.47 -10.78 -11.63
N ASP A 198 10.62 -10.74 -12.32
CA ASP A 198 10.70 -10.24 -13.70
C ASP A 198 9.76 -11.00 -14.65
N ARG A 199 8.90 -10.24 -15.33
CA ARG A 199 7.92 -10.71 -16.32
C ARG A 199 8.16 -10.11 -17.71
N GLY A 200 9.23 -9.33 -17.87
CA GLY A 200 9.44 -8.52 -19.08
C GLY A 200 8.49 -7.32 -19.17
N LEU A 201 7.85 -6.92 -18.07
CA LEU A 201 6.96 -5.76 -17.97
C LEU A 201 7.74 -4.54 -17.49
N GLY A 202 8.66 -4.08 -18.33
CA GLY A 202 9.47 -2.89 -18.05
C GLY A 202 8.67 -1.59 -18.10
N ARG A 203 9.40 -0.47 -18.17
CA ARG A 203 8.83 0.88 -18.21
C ARG A 203 7.80 1.08 -19.33
N GLU A 204 8.12 0.63 -20.55
CA GLU A 204 7.23 0.77 -21.71
C GLU A 204 5.86 0.12 -21.46
N ALA A 205 5.84 -1.11 -20.94
CA ALA A 205 4.61 -1.81 -20.58
C ALA A 205 3.78 -1.05 -19.54
N PHE A 206 4.45 -0.48 -18.53
CA PHE A 206 3.78 0.35 -17.53
C PHE A 206 3.21 1.64 -18.14
N THR A 207 3.95 2.30 -19.02
CA THR A 207 3.51 3.51 -19.73
C THR A 207 2.28 3.24 -20.60
N ASP A 208 2.29 2.16 -21.39
CA ASP A 208 1.14 1.77 -22.22
C ASP A 208 -0.10 1.46 -21.39
N LEU A 209 0.07 0.70 -20.29
CA LEU A 209 -1.00 0.43 -19.34
C LEU A 209 -1.55 1.70 -18.70
N LYS A 210 -0.68 2.61 -18.26
CA LYS A 210 -1.07 3.91 -17.67
C LYS A 210 -1.87 4.75 -18.66
N HIS A 211 -1.48 4.78 -19.93
CA HIS A 211 -2.23 5.49 -20.97
C HIS A 211 -3.60 4.87 -21.20
N ALA A 212 -3.68 3.54 -21.35
CA ALA A 212 -4.94 2.84 -21.50
C ALA A 212 -5.86 2.98 -20.28
N ALA A 213 -5.30 3.02 -19.06
CA ALA A 213 -6.01 3.29 -17.81
C ALA A 213 -6.64 4.70 -17.77
N ARG A 214 -5.86 5.72 -18.18
CA ARG A 214 -6.35 7.10 -18.28
C ARG A 214 -7.47 7.22 -19.33
N GLU A 215 -7.32 6.58 -20.49
CA GLU A 215 -8.34 6.59 -21.55
C GLU A 215 -9.65 5.93 -21.09
N LYS A 216 -9.55 4.78 -20.42
CA LYS A 216 -10.71 4.00 -19.97
C LYS A 216 -11.29 4.46 -18.63
N GLN A 217 -10.64 5.42 -17.95
CA GLN A 217 -11.02 5.87 -16.59
C GLN A 217 -11.11 4.69 -15.60
N MET A 218 -10.13 3.79 -15.66
CA MET A 218 -10.04 2.58 -14.82
C MET A 218 -8.68 2.53 -14.13
N SER A 219 -8.56 1.75 -13.05
CA SER A 219 -7.23 1.47 -12.47
C SER A 219 -6.38 0.67 -13.45
N ILE A 220 -5.06 0.79 -13.32
CA ILE A 220 -4.09 0.15 -14.22
C ILE A 220 -4.27 -1.38 -14.19
N PHE A 221 -4.51 -1.93 -12.99
CA PHE A 221 -4.76 -3.36 -12.82
C PHE A 221 -6.02 -3.82 -13.55
N LEU A 222 -7.14 -3.08 -13.40
CA LEU A 222 -8.40 -3.46 -14.04
C LEU A 222 -8.32 -3.38 -15.57
N VAL A 223 -7.52 -2.46 -16.11
CA VAL A 223 -7.24 -2.42 -17.56
C VAL A 223 -6.42 -3.63 -18.00
N ALA A 224 -5.35 -3.99 -17.26
CA ALA A 224 -4.56 -5.18 -17.55
C ALA A 224 -5.43 -6.45 -17.54
N THR A 225 -6.25 -6.62 -16.50
CA THR A 225 -7.20 -7.74 -16.40
C THR A 225 -8.20 -7.73 -17.55
N SER A 226 -8.86 -6.60 -17.81
CA SER A 226 -9.82 -6.48 -18.91
C SER A 226 -9.21 -6.84 -20.26
N PHE A 227 -7.99 -6.35 -20.54
CA PHE A 227 -7.28 -6.64 -21.77
C PHE A 227 -6.98 -8.14 -21.91
N ILE A 228 -6.40 -8.77 -20.90
CA ILE A 228 -6.08 -10.20 -20.91
C ILE A 228 -7.33 -11.07 -21.04
N ARG A 229 -8.40 -10.78 -20.28
CA ARG A 229 -9.67 -11.51 -20.40
C ARG A 229 -10.25 -11.42 -21.80
N THR A 230 -10.14 -10.26 -22.45
CA THR A 230 -10.63 -10.06 -23.81
C THR A 230 -9.83 -10.89 -24.83
N ILE A 231 -8.52 -11.05 -24.62
CA ILE A 231 -7.66 -11.94 -25.42
C ILE A 231 -8.04 -13.41 -25.20
N GLU A 232 -8.26 -13.82 -23.94
CA GLU A 232 -8.60 -15.21 -23.55
C GLU A 232 -9.98 -15.65 -24.04
N LEU A 233 -10.99 -14.77 -24.00
CA LEU A 233 -12.34 -15.06 -24.51
C LEU A 233 -12.34 -15.35 -26.02
N GLY A 234 -11.39 -14.78 -26.76
CA GLY A 234 -11.27 -14.95 -28.20
C GLY A 234 -12.43 -14.34 -29.01
N GLY A 235 -12.35 -14.48 -30.33
CA GLY A 235 -13.38 -14.01 -31.27
C GLY A 235 -13.13 -12.60 -31.84
N LYS A 236 -13.46 -12.43 -33.13
CA LYS A 236 -13.18 -11.21 -33.90
C LYS A 236 -13.91 -9.95 -33.39
N GLY A 237 -15.04 -10.11 -32.67
CA GLY A 237 -15.88 -9.01 -32.21
C GLY A 237 -15.45 -8.37 -30.88
N TYR A 238 -14.68 -9.09 -30.06
CA TYR A 238 -14.22 -8.61 -28.76
C TYR A 238 -12.72 -8.33 -28.75
N ALA A 239 -11.94 -9.00 -29.60
CA ALA A 239 -10.48 -8.90 -29.60
C ALA A 239 -10.00 -7.43 -29.64
N PRO A 240 -9.02 -7.04 -28.80
CA PRO A 240 -8.41 -5.72 -28.87
C PRO A 240 -7.86 -5.45 -30.27
N SER A 241 -7.82 -4.18 -30.68
CA SER A 241 -7.29 -3.80 -32.00
C SER A 241 -5.92 -4.43 -32.24
N PRO A 242 -5.59 -4.88 -33.47
CA PRO A 242 -4.23 -5.32 -33.82
C PRO A 242 -3.16 -4.25 -33.55
N SER A 243 -3.55 -2.97 -33.53
CA SER A 243 -2.69 -1.83 -33.23
C SER A 243 -2.64 -1.45 -31.75
N ASP A 244 -3.31 -2.20 -30.87
CA ASP A 244 -3.31 -1.92 -29.43
C ASP A 244 -1.88 -2.10 -28.86
N PRO A 245 -1.27 -1.07 -28.24
CA PRO A 245 0.08 -1.12 -27.70
C PRO A 245 0.28 -2.27 -26.70
N LEU A 246 -0.75 -2.65 -25.94
CA LEU A 246 -0.67 -3.72 -24.94
C LEU A 246 -0.41 -5.10 -25.56
N ARG A 247 -0.58 -5.26 -26.88
CA ARG A 247 -0.30 -6.53 -27.57
C ARG A 247 1.15 -6.95 -27.51
N THR A 248 2.09 -6.01 -27.43
CA THR A 248 3.53 -6.32 -27.30
C THR A 248 3.86 -6.96 -25.94
N HIS A 249 3.00 -6.73 -24.93
CA HIS A 249 3.22 -7.14 -23.54
C HIS A 249 2.39 -8.35 -23.09
N ILE A 250 1.64 -8.99 -24.00
CA ILE A 250 0.69 -10.09 -23.68
C ILE A 250 1.31 -11.15 -22.78
N LYS A 251 2.50 -11.65 -23.11
CA LYS A 251 3.13 -12.75 -22.35
C LYS A 251 3.37 -12.35 -20.88
N GLY A 252 3.91 -11.16 -20.65
CA GLY A 252 4.17 -10.66 -19.30
C GLY A 252 2.88 -10.37 -18.54
N LEU A 253 1.90 -9.75 -19.22
CA LEU A 253 0.59 -9.44 -18.64
C LEU A 253 -0.20 -10.70 -18.29
N SER A 254 -0.27 -11.70 -19.17
CA SER A 254 -0.88 -12.99 -18.88
C SER A 254 -0.20 -13.68 -17.70
N ASN A 255 1.13 -13.67 -17.62
CA ASN A 255 1.86 -14.23 -16.48
C ASN A 255 1.52 -13.51 -15.17
N PHE A 256 1.35 -12.19 -15.20
CA PHE A 256 0.97 -11.40 -14.03
C PHE A 256 -0.47 -11.68 -13.61
N ILE A 257 -1.42 -11.58 -14.54
CA ILE A 257 -2.84 -11.77 -14.28
C ILE A 257 -3.13 -13.20 -13.80
N ASN A 258 -2.61 -14.22 -14.47
CA ASN A 258 -2.80 -15.62 -14.05
C ASN A 258 -2.23 -15.89 -12.65
N PHE A 259 -1.17 -15.18 -12.26
CA PHE A 259 -0.62 -15.29 -10.91
C PHE A 259 -1.55 -14.67 -9.87
N ILE A 260 -2.11 -13.48 -10.14
CA ILE A 260 -3.09 -12.86 -9.24
C ILE A 260 -4.37 -13.71 -9.18
N ASP A 261 -4.84 -14.27 -10.30
CA ASP A 261 -6.00 -15.16 -10.35
C ASP A 261 -5.82 -16.37 -9.43
N LYS A 262 -4.63 -16.95 -9.39
CA LYS A 262 -4.31 -18.05 -8.47
C LYS A 262 -4.42 -17.62 -7.00
N LEU A 263 -4.03 -16.38 -6.67
CA LEU A 263 -4.19 -15.86 -5.31
C LEU A 263 -5.67 -15.58 -4.99
N ASP A 264 -6.42 -15.05 -5.95
CA ASP A 264 -7.86 -14.81 -5.85
C ASP A 264 -8.66 -16.12 -5.72
N GLU A 265 -8.23 -17.20 -6.38
CA GLU A 265 -8.80 -18.55 -6.24
C GLU A 265 -8.61 -19.05 -4.80
N ILE A 266 -7.39 -18.98 -4.25
CA ILE A 266 -7.13 -19.35 -2.84
C ILE A 266 -7.96 -18.49 -1.89
N LEU A 267 -8.02 -17.18 -2.14
CA LEU A 267 -8.80 -16.24 -1.36
C LEU A 267 -10.29 -16.61 -1.41
N GLY A 268 -10.81 -16.94 -2.58
CA GLY A 268 -12.22 -17.19 -2.83
C GLY A 268 -12.69 -18.58 -2.41
N GLU A 269 -11.85 -19.61 -2.46
CA GLU A 269 -12.26 -21.01 -2.24
C GLU A 269 -12.05 -21.49 -0.81
N ILE A 270 -11.03 -20.98 -0.09
CA ILE A 270 -10.67 -21.48 1.24
C ILE A 270 -11.40 -20.69 2.32
N PRO A 271 -12.34 -21.32 3.08
CA PRO A 271 -13.14 -20.58 4.05
C PRO A 271 -12.39 -20.19 5.32
N ASN A 272 -11.30 -20.90 5.66
CA ASN A 272 -10.54 -20.63 6.88
C ASN A 272 -9.48 -19.55 6.61
N PRO A 273 -9.56 -18.35 7.24
CA PRO A 273 -8.63 -17.24 6.99
C PRO A 273 -7.17 -17.56 7.29
N SER A 274 -6.91 -18.42 8.28
CA SER A 274 -5.56 -18.83 8.68
C SER A 274 -4.92 -19.69 7.60
N ILE A 275 -5.69 -20.66 7.07
CA ILE A 275 -5.23 -21.55 5.99
C ILE A 275 -5.08 -20.76 4.69
N ALA A 276 -6.08 -19.95 4.33
CA ALA A 276 -6.06 -19.14 3.12
C ALA A 276 -4.89 -18.15 3.13
N GLY A 277 -4.71 -17.41 4.22
CA GLY A 277 -3.62 -16.45 4.38
C GLY A 277 -2.24 -17.11 4.30
N GLY A 278 -2.03 -18.23 5.01
CA GLY A 278 -0.78 -18.99 4.94
C GLY A 278 -0.49 -19.54 3.54
N GLN A 279 -1.52 -20.01 2.82
CA GLN A 279 -1.37 -20.47 1.44
C GLN A 279 -1.05 -19.33 0.46
N ILE A 280 -1.73 -18.18 0.57
CA ILE A 280 -1.43 -16.98 -0.22
C ILE A 280 0.03 -16.58 -0.03
N LEU A 281 0.48 -16.47 1.23
CA LEU A 281 1.89 -16.13 1.55
C LEU A 281 2.86 -17.17 1.00
N SER A 282 2.53 -18.46 1.10
CA SER A 282 3.36 -19.54 0.55
C SER A 282 3.49 -19.45 -0.97
N VAL A 283 2.40 -19.18 -1.69
CA VAL A 283 2.40 -19.05 -3.16
C VAL A 283 3.19 -17.81 -3.60
N ILE A 284 3.02 -16.67 -2.92
CA ILE A 284 3.84 -15.46 -3.15
C ILE A 284 5.31 -15.75 -2.91
N LYS A 285 5.65 -16.34 -1.76
CA LYS A 285 7.01 -16.73 -1.40
C LYS A 285 7.64 -17.61 -2.48
N MET A 286 6.97 -18.71 -2.84
CA MET A 286 7.44 -19.65 -3.87
C MET A 286 7.70 -18.96 -5.22
N GLN A 287 6.85 -18.01 -5.60
CA GLN A 287 7.00 -17.27 -6.85
C GLN A 287 8.20 -16.32 -6.81
N LEU A 288 8.47 -15.67 -5.68
CA LEU A 288 9.58 -14.72 -5.52
C LEU A 288 10.94 -15.40 -5.41
N ILE A 289 11.01 -16.57 -4.79
CA ILE A 289 12.27 -17.32 -4.62
C ILE A 289 12.56 -18.29 -5.79
N LYS A 290 11.63 -18.41 -6.75
CA LYS A 290 11.77 -19.35 -7.86
C LYS A 290 13.03 -19.05 -8.66
N GLY A 291 13.95 -20.02 -8.73
CA GLY A 291 15.21 -19.89 -9.45
C GLY A 291 16.28 -19.08 -8.72
N GLN A 292 16.03 -18.64 -7.47
CA GLN A 292 17.01 -17.96 -6.63
C GLN A 292 17.87 -18.96 -5.85
N ASN A 293 19.08 -18.54 -5.48
CA ASN A 293 19.97 -19.33 -4.64
C ASN A 293 19.56 -19.18 -3.17
N SER A 294 19.52 -20.26 -2.39
CA SER A 294 19.18 -20.22 -0.95
C SER A 294 20.18 -19.41 -0.11
N ARG A 295 21.36 -19.12 -0.66
CA ARG A 295 22.36 -18.23 -0.04
C ARG A 295 22.14 -16.75 -0.35
N ASP A 296 21.19 -16.41 -1.22
CA ASP A 296 20.86 -15.02 -1.56
C ASP A 296 20.22 -14.33 -0.33
N PRO A 297 20.70 -13.14 0.09
CA PRO A 297 20.08 -12.37 1.16
C PRO A 297 18.57 -12.13 0.95
N PHE A 298 18.13 -11.94 -0.29
CA PHE A 298 16.73 -11.74 -0.62
C PHE A 298 15.90 -13.01 -0.47
N TYR A 299 16.47 -14.16 -0.85
CA TYR A 299 15.83 -15.45 -0.61
C TYR A 299 15.50 -15.61 0.89
N LYS A 300 16.51 -15.37 1.74
CA LYS A 300 16.36 -15.48 3.20
C LYS A 300 15.37 -14.45 3.75
N ALA A 301 15.45 -13.20 3.30
CA ALA A 301 14.53 -12.15 3.71
C ALA A 301 13.07 -12.49 3.37
N ILE A 302 12.81 -13.04 2.18
CA ILE A 302 11.48 -13.46 1.75
C ILE A 302 10.93 -14.61 2.62
N GLU A 303 11.77 -15.60 2.97
CA GLU A 303 11.36 -16.67 3.89
C GLU A 303 11.01 -16.15 5.28
N GLU A 304 11.87 -15.32 5.86
CA GLU A 304 11.67 -14.74 7.20
C GLU A 304 10.42 -13.86 7.25
N VAL A 305 10.24 -12.97 6.28
CA VAL A 305 9.06 -12.09 6.22
C VAL A 305 7.78 -12.91 6.01
N ALA A 306 7.78 -13.89 5.10
CA ALA A 306 6.59 -14.72 4.88
C ALA A 306 6.20 -15.51 6.15
N GLN A 307 7.18 -15.99 6.93
CA GLN A 307 6.95 -16.67 8.19
C GLN A 307 6.42 -15.74 9.29
N ASP A 308 7.00 -14.54 9.42
CA ASP A 308 6.52 -13.53 10.38
C ASP A 308 5.08 -13.11 10.09
N LEU A 309 4.75 -12.87 8.82
CA LEU A 309 3.40 -12.51 8.40
C LEU A 309 2.40 -13.65 8.62
N ASP A 310 2.78 -14.91 8.40
CA ASP A 310 1.93 -16.06 8.70
C ASP A 310 1.61 -16.16 10.20
N LEU A 311 2.61 -15.96 11.06
CA LEU A 311 2.40 -15.88 12.52
C LEU A 311 1.50 -14.69 12.88
N ARG A 312 1.68 -13.55 12.21
CA ARG A 312 0.86 -12.36 12.46
C ARG A 312 -0.60 -12.58 12.07
N ILE A 313 -0.86 -13.20 10.92
CA ILE A 313 -2.22 -13.58 10.49
C ILE A 313 -2.88 -14.48 11.55
N LYS A 314 -2.17 -15.50 12.03
CA LYS A 314 -2.67 -16.40 13.09
C LYS A 314 -2.97 -15.64 14.38
N SER A 315 -2.10 -14.71 14.77
CA SER A 315 -2.29 -13.86 15.96
C SER A 315 -3.53 -12.96 15.83
N ILE A 316 -3.72 -12.32 14.69
CA ILE A 316 -4.91 -11.49 14.40
C ILE A 316 -6.18 -12.33 14.54
N ILE A 317 -6.23 -13.52 13.94
CA ILE A 317 -7.41 -14.40 13.98
C ILE A 317 -7.72 -14.83 15.42
N ASN A 318 -6.70 -15.24 16.18
CA ASN A 318 -6.86 -15.64 17.58
C ASN A 318 -7.40 -14.47 18.45
N SER A 319 -6.95 -13.24 18.19
CA SER A 319 -7.44 -12.05 18.91
C SER A 319 -8.91 -11.75 18.60
N GLN A 320 -9.33 -11.91 17.34
CA GLN A 320 -10.73 -11.68 16.92
C GLN A 320 -11.69 -12.73 17.49
N GLN A 321 -11.24 -13.97 17.65
CA GLN A 321 -12.05 -15.04 18.21
C GLN A 321 -12.29 -14.88 19.72
N GLY A 322 -11.36 -14.24 20.44
CA GLY A 322 -11.54 -13.85 21.84
C GLY A 322 -12.62 -12.79 22.06
N ASP A 323 -12.72 -11.80 21.16
CA ASP A 323 -13.73 -10.73 21.24
C ASP A 323 -15.16 -11.25 20.92
N LEU A 324 -15.29 -12.21 20.00
CA LEU A 324 -16.59 -12.81 19.62
C LEU A 324 -17.22 -13.67 20.73
N ALA A 325 -16.42 -14.23 21.64
CA ALA A 325 -16.92 -15.02 22.76
C ALA A 325 -17.65 -14.18 23.82
N LEU A 326 -17.48 -12.85 23.80
CA LEU A 326 -18.10 -11.91 24.74
C LEU A 326 -19.40 -11.27 24.21
N SER A 327 -19.75 -11.49 22.93
CA SER A 327 -20.86 -10.77 22.26
C SER A 327 -21.96 -11.67 21.67
N THR A 328 -22.19 -12.86 22.23
CA THR A 328 -23.27 -13.74 21.75
C THR A 328 -24.62 -13.36 22.36
N THR A 329 -25.30 -12.40 21.75
CA THR A 329 -26.77 -12.38 21.73
C THR A 329 -27.24 -12.87 20.36
N ASP A 330 -27.88 -14.04 20.38
CA ASP A 330 -28.36 -14.82 19.25
C ASP A 330 -29.42 -14.08 18.42
N ILE A 331 -29.01 -13.40 17.36
CA ILE A 331 -29.86 -13.22 16.16
C ILE A 331 -28.95 -13.19 14.92
N SER A 332 -28.65 -14.37 14.35
CA SER A 332 -28.06 -14.44 13.01
C SER A 332 -29.16 -14.26 11.97
N PRO A 333 -29.13 -13.22 11.10
CA PRO A 333 -29.95 -13.21 9.91
C PRO A 333 -29.53 -14.38 8.99
N ALA A 334 -30.47 -14.86 8.18
CA ALA A 334 -30.26 -16.00 7.28
C ALA A 334 -28.92 -15.93 6.54
N ARG A 335 -28.08 -16.96 6.70
CA ARG A 335 -26.79 -17.07 6.02
C ARG A 335 -27.02 -17.02 4.49
N PRO A 336 -26.39 -16.07 3.78
CA PRO A 336 -26.41 -16.08 2.32
C PRO A 336 -25.82 -17.38 1.77
N LYS A 337 -26.27 -17.81 0.60
CA LYS A 337 -25.75 -18.99 -0.10
C LYS A 337 -24.22 -18.84 -0.33
N SER A 338 -23.48 -19.93 -0.19
CA SER A 338 -22.01 -20.02 -0.37
C SER A 338 -21.48 -19.42 -1.68
N HIS A 339 -22.32 -19.34 -2.73
CA HIS A 339 -21.97 -18.84 -4.05
C HIS A 339 -22.28 -17.35 -4.28
N ALA A 340 -22.71 -16.61 -3.25
CA ALA A 340 -22.93 -15.17 -3.39
C ALA A 340 -21.58 -14.44 -3.52
N ILE A 341 -21.36 -13.77 -4.66
CA ILE A 341 -20.23 -12.86 -4.87
C ILE A 341 -20.61 -11.50 -4.27
N ASN A 342 -19.79 -10.97 -3.36
CA ASN A 342 -19.93 -9.60 -2.88
C ASN A 342 -18.67 -8.80 -3.23
N HIS A 343 -18.85 -7.65 -3.90
CA HIS A 343 -17.76 -6.75 -4.31
C HIS A 343 -16.58 -7.47 -5.01
N GLY A 344 -16.85 -8.52 -5.79
CA GLY A 344 -15.83 -9.24 -6.57
C GLY A 344 -15.11 -10.38 -5.84
N THR A 345 -15.45 -10.72 -4.58
CA THR A 345 -14.91 -11.91 -3.90
C THR A 345 -16.03 -12.89 -3.54
N ALA A 346 -15.74 -14.19 -3.68
CA ALA A 346 -16.63 -15.25 -3.22
C ALA A 346 -16.88 -15.13 -1.70
N TYR A 347 -18.06 -15.54 -1.24
CA TYR A 347 -18.47 -15.43 0.17
C TYR A 347 -17.43 -16.04 1.13
N CYS A 348 -16.81 -17.16 0.75
CA CYS A 348 -15.79 -17.87 1.53
C CYS A 348 -14.56 -16.99 1.85
N GLY A 349 -14.20 -16.08 0.93
CA GLY A 349 -13.02 -15.23 1.07
C GLY A 349 -13.21 -13.99 1.92
N ARG A 350 -14.45 -13.68 2.34
CA ARG A 350 -14.75 -12.43 3.04
C ARG A 350 -13.99 -12.28 4.34
N ASP A 351 -13.91 -13.34 5.14
CA ASP A 351 -13.22 -13.28 6.43
C ASP A 351 -11.70 -13.21 6.24
N THR A 352 -11.16 -13.90 5.23
CA THR A 352 -9.76 -13.75 4.81
C THR A 352 -9.44 -12.31 4.43
N VAL A 353 -10.28 -11.67 3.63
CA VAL A 353 -10.11 -10.24 3.27
C VAL A 353 -10.12 -9.35 4.50
N LYS A 354 -11.02 -9.56 5.47
CA LYS A 354 -11.03 -8.78 6.72
C LYS A 354 -9.74 -8.95 7.51
N THR A 355 -9.25 -10.18 7.62
CA THR A 355 -7.97 -10.47 8.29
C THR A 355 -6.81 -9.78 7.57
N LEU A 356 -6.76 -9.86 6.24
CA LEU A 356 -5.74 -9.17 5.44
C LEU A 356 -5.85 -7.64 5.57
N LEU A 357 -7.05 -7.06 5.62
CA LEU A 357 -7.25 -5.63 5.88
C LEU A 357 -6.66 -5.22 7.23
N VAL A 358 -6.90 -5.99 8.30
CA VAL A 358 -6.31 -5.72 9.62
C VAL A 358 -4.78 -5.79 9.57
N LEU A 359 -4.22 -6.77 8.86
CA LEU A 359 -2.77 -6.87 8.66
C LEU A 359 -2.20 -5.65 7.90
N LEU A 360 -2.91 -5.18 6.87
CA LEU A 360 -2.52 -3.99 6.10
C LEU A 360 -2.68 -2.70 6.93
N ASP A 361 -3.67 -2.62 7.82
CA ASP A 361 -3.86 -1.50 8.73
C ASP A 361 -2.74 -1.41 9.78
N GLU A 362 -2.29 -2.57 10.30
CA GLU A 362 -1.12 -2.64 11.18
C GLU A 362 0.14 -2.16 10.48
N GLU A 363 0.29 -2.47 9.19
CA GLU A 363 1.41 -1.97 8.39
C GLU A 363 1.28 -0.47 8.09
N ALA A 364 0.08 0.03 7.80
CA ALA A 364 -0.15 1.45 7.61
C ALA A 364 0.15 2.24 8.90
N ALA A 365 -0.10 1.64 10.07
CA ALA A 365 0.27 2.19 11.38
C ALA A 365 1.75 1.97 11.74
N SER A 366 2.55 1.31 10.92
CA SER A 366 3.97 1.11 11.20
C SER A 366 4.75 2.43 11.16
N ALA A 367 5.90 2.43 11.81
CA ALA A 367 6.76 3.60 11.88
C ALA A 367 7.20 4.06 10.47
N PRO A 368 7.12 5.36 10.14
CA PRO A 368 7.64 5.85 8.88
C PRO A 368 9.15 5.63 8.77
N THR A 369 9.62 5.44 7.55
CA THR A 369 11.05 5.27 7.27
C THR A 369 11.83 6.52 7.68
N LYS A 370 12.90 6.33 8.47
CA LYS A 370 13.77 7.44 8.92
C LYS A 370 14.48 8.11 7.74
N ASN A 371 14.89 7.32 6.75
CA ASN A 371 15.61 7.78 5.58
C ASN A 371 14.64 8.06 4.41
N LYS A 372 14.08 9.28 4.38
CA LYS A 372 13.16 9.69 3.31
C LYS A 372 13.81 9.78 1.94
N ALA A 373 15.13 10.01 1.88
CA ALA A 373 15.86 10.05 0.61
C ALA A 373 15.89 8.65 -0.03
N GLU A 374 16.21 7.63 0.77
CA GLU A 374 16.22 6.23 0.33
C GLU A 374 14.82 5.75 -0.06
N LEU A 375 13.78 6.11 0.69
CA LEU A 375 12.40 5.78 0.32
C LEU A 375 11.99 6.33 -1.07
N LEU A 376 12.41 7.58 -1.39
CA LEU A 376 11.94 8.33 -2.55
C LEU A 376 12.82 8.20 -3.80
N TYR A 377 14.10 7.88 -3.61
CA TYR A 377 15.11 7.84 -4.67
C TYR A 377 15.90 6.55 -4.68
N ASP A 378 15.40 5.49 -4.00
CA ASP A 378 16.09 4.21 -3.83
C ASP A 378 16.87 3.85 -5.10
N ASP A 379 18.19 3.92 -4.96
CA ASP A 379 19.15 3.92 -6.05
C ASP A 379 18.99 2.63 -6.86
N GLU A 380 19.08 2.73 -8.18
CA GLU A 380 18.88 1.63 -9.14
C GLU A 380 19.84 0.42 -8.97
N ASN A 381 20.64 0.32 -7.89
CA ASN A 381 21.87 -0.48 -7.91
C ASN A 381 22.28 -1.29 -6.67
N THR A 382 21.58 -1.31 -5.52
CA THR A 382 22.20 -1.96 -4.32
C THR A 382 21.70 -3.34 -3.92
N ILE A 383 20.56 -3.83 -4.42
CA ILE A 383 20.09 -5.19 -4.09
C ILE A 383 19.52 -5.79 -5.38
N HIS A 384 20.00 -6.99 -5.75
CA HIS A 384 19.87 -7.66 -7.06
C HIS A 384 18.45 -7.99 -7.58
N HIS A 385 17.50 -7.05 -7.54
CA HIS A 385 16.16 -7.22 -8.11
C HIS A 385 15.73 -5.97 -8.88
N ASN A 386 16.30 -5.80 -10.08
CA ASN A 386 15.80 -5.13 -11.30
C ASN A 386 14.63 -4.12 -11.20
N GLY A 387 14.60 -3.31 -10.13
CA GLY A 387 13.45 -2.48 -9.78
C GLY A 387 13.66 -1.08 -10.30
N THR A 388 12.99 -0.74 -11.40
CA THR A 388 12.85 0.66 -11.79
C THR A 388 12.16 1.41 -10.65
N SER A 389 12.70 2.56 -10.24
CA SER A 389 12.07 3.36 -9.17
C SER A 389 10.64 3.73 -9.55
N ILE A 390 9.74 3.84 -8.57
CA ILE A 390 8.33 4.17 -8.83
C ILE A 390 8.22 5.48 -9.62
N LEU A 391 9.01 6.49 -9.24
CA LEU A 391 9.03 7.77 -9.95
C LEU A 391 9.38 7.58 -11.44
N THR A 392 10.38 6.75 -11.74
CA THR A 392 10.79 6.47 -13.11
C THR A 392 9.73 5.69 -13.89
N LEU A 393 9.00 4.77 -13.25
CA LEU A 393 7.86 4.05 -13.85
C LEU A 393 6.69 4.98 -14.19
N PHE A 394 6.39 5.94 -13.31
CA PHE A 394 5.26 6.86 -13.50
C PHE A 394 5.53 8.06 -14.42
N ARG A 395 6.78 8.28 -14.85
CA ARG A 395 7.13 9.28 -15.87
C ARG A 395 6.34 9.12 -17.17
#